data_AF-A0A349GRP0-F1
#
_entry.id   AF-A0A349GRP0-F1
#
_cell.length_a   1.000
_cell.length_b   1.000
_cell.length_c   1.000
_cell.angle_alpha   90.00
_cell.angle_beta   90.00
_cell.angle_gamma   90.00
#
_symmetry.space_group_name_H-M   'P 1'
#
loop_
_entity.id
_entity.type
_entity.pdbx_description
1 polymer ?
#
loop_
_entity_poly.entity_id
_entity_poly.type
_entity_poly.pdbx_seq_one_letter_code
_entity_poly.pdbx_strand_id
1 'polypeptide(L)'
;MFKIEVGKGPLMFMPYSRIIKTILGEVKVEEVKDSYYAILYSSGMPIGCGRMKIEDTLYTIDNIKIFKEFYTQELIEDISNQLLKKAKSIGLEEKN
;
A
#
# COMPACT_ATOMS: atom_id res chain seq x y z
N MET A 1 1.24 -16.22 -11.32
CA MET A 1 2.43 -15.56 -10.76
C MET A 1 1.99 -14.23 -10.18
N PHE A 2 2.32 -13.97 -8.91
CA PHE A 2 1.96 -12.72 -8.26
C PHE A 2 3.00 -11.63 -8.55
N LYS A 3 2.55 -10.38 -8.67
CA LYS A 3 3.41 -9.21 -8.90
C LYS A 3 3.09 -8.13 -7.87
N ILE A 4 4.11 -7.50 -7.29
CA ILE A 4 3.93 -6.35 -6.41
C ILE A 4 4.48 -5.10 -7.07
N GLU A 5 3.69 -4.01 -7.02
CA GLU A 5 4.09 -2.69 -7.49
C GLU A 5 4.05 -1.71 -6.33
N VAL A 6 5.11 -0.89 -6.19
CA VAL A 6 5.24 0.10 -5.10
C VAL A 6 5.29 1.52 -5.66
N GLY A 7 4.50 2.42 -5.08
CA GLY A 7 4.33 3.77 -5.59
C GLY A 7 4.00 4.82 -4.52
N LYS A 8 4.43 6.08 -4.72
CA LYS A 8 4.03 7.24 -3.91
C LYS A 8 2.67 7.78 -4.38
N GLY A 9 1.87 8.27 -3.43
CA GLY A 9 0.63 9.01 -3.72
C GLY A 9 -0.61 8.19 -3.40
N PRO A 10 -1.81 8.77 -3.58
CA PRO A 10 -2.99 8.28 -2.90
C PRO A 10 -3.40 6.85 -3.26
N LEU A 11 -2.98 6.30 -4.42
CA LEU A 11 -3.01 4.88 -4.80
C LEU A 11 -2.43 4.71 -6.23
N MET A 12 -1.17 4.35 -6.42
CA MET A 12 -0.65 4.00 -7.76
C MET A 12 -1.22 2.63 -8.18
N PHE A 13 -2.18 2.43 -9.08
CA PHE A 13 -2.88 3.33 -10.01
C PHE A 13 -4.32 2.85 -10.27
N MET A 14 -5.21 2.99 -9.29
CA MET A 14 -6.61 3.34 -9.55
C MET A 14 -6.94 4.45 -8.57
N PRO A 15 -7.70 5.49 -8.95
CA PRO A 15 -8.26 6.34 -7.93
C PRO A 15 -9.19 5.46 -7.08
N TYR A 16 -8.69 5.04 -5.91
CA TYR A 16 -9.46 4.51 -4.80
C TYR A 16 -10.58 5.47 -4.41
N SER A 17 -10.51 6.74 -4.80
CA SER A 17 -11.61 7.70 -4.77
C SER A 17 -12.77 7.36 -5.71
N ARG A 18 -12.61 6.58 -6.78
CA ARG A 18 -13.72 5.99 -7.59
C ARG A 18 -14.29 4.74 -6.94
N ILE A 19 -13.52 4.08 -6.08
CA ILE A 19 -13.93 2.89 -5.31
C ILE A 19 -14.65 3.33 -4.02
N ILE A 20 -14.10 4.28 -3.27
CA ILE A 20 -14.66 4.89 -2.05
C ILE A 20 -15.82 5.85 -2.35
N LYS A 21 -15.83 6.62 -3.45
CA LYS A 21 -17.01 7.40 -3.87
C LYS A 21 -18.17 6.52 -4.34
N THR A 22 -17.91 5.28 -4.73
CA THR A 22 -18.93 4.25 -5.03
C THR A 22 -19.42 3.53 -3.76
N ILE A 23 -18.64 3.52 -2.67
CA ILE A 23 -18.94 2.75 -1.45
C ILE A 23 -19.35 3.61 -0.23
N LEU A 24 -18.82 4.84 -0.06
CA LEU A 24 -18.92 5.63 1.21
C LEU A 24 -19.24 7.13 1.04
N GLY A 25 -19.24 7.69 -0.18
CA GLY A 25 -19.78 9.03 -0.43
C GLY A 25 -18.97 10.26 0.00
N GLU A 26 -17.92 10.15 0.81
CA GLU A 26 -17.15 11.32 1.29
C GLU A 26 -15.64 11.10 1.25
N VAL A 27 -14.86 12.09 0.77
CA VAL A 27 -13.38 12.04 0.82
C VAL A 27 -12.83 13.40 1.23
N LYS A 28 -12.23 13.47 2.44
CA LYS A 28 -11.23 14.48 2.79
C LYS A 28 -9.89 14.04 2.21
N VAL A 29 -9.45 14.67 1.12
CA VAL A 29 -8.27 14.29 0.32
C VAL A 29 -6.93 14.72 0.96
N GLU A 30 -6.96 15.34 2.15
CA GLU A 30 -5.78 16.00 2.74
C GLU A 30 -4.73 15.04 3.35
N GLU A 31 -5.03 13.76 3.56
CA GLU A 31 -4.20 12.85 4.39
C GLU A 31 -3.20 11.90 3.68
N VAL A 32 -2.92 12.07 2.37
CA VAL A 32 -2.18 11.03 1.61
C VAL A 32 -0.88 11.49 0.94
N LYS A 33 -0.39 12.69 1.27
CA LYS A 33 0.75 13.30 0.56
C LYS A 33 2.07 12.56 0.79
N ASP A 34 2.24 11.95 1.97
CA ASP A 34 3.47 11.26 2.38
C ASP A 34 3.21 9.80 2.73
N SER A 35 2.59 9.10 1.78
CA SER A 35 2.43 7.65 1.85
C SER A 35 2.88 6.98 0.56
N TYR A 36 3.45 5.79 0.75
CA TYR A 36 3.67 4.81 -0.30
C TYR A 36 2.68 3.67 -0.16
N TYR A 37 2.32 3.08 -1.29
CA TYR A 37 1.44 1.91 -1.33
C TYR A 37 2.12 0.81 -2.12
N ALA A 38 1.92 -0.42 -1.67
CA ALA A 38 2.26 -1.62 -2.40
C ALA A 38 0.95 -2.29 -2.82
N ILE A 39 0.79 -2.58 -4.12
CA ILE A 39 -0.36 -3.31 -4.67
C ILE A 39 0.11 -4.67 -5.14
N LEU A 40 -0.55 -5.72 -4.66
CA LEU A 40 -0.34 -7.10 -5.04
C LEU A 40 -1.32 -7.49 -6.15
N TYR A 41 -0.80 -8.03 -7.24
CA TYR A 41 -1.55 -8.46 -8.41
C TYR A 41 -1.44 -9.96 -8.63
N SER A 42 -2.53 -10.59 -9.07
CA SER A 42 -2.59 -11.94 -9.61
C SER A 42 -3.14 -11.88 -11.02
N SER A 43 -2.37 -12.32 -12.02
CA SER A 43 -2.81 -12.33 -13.44
C SER A 43 -3.40 -10.99 -13.93
N GLY A 44 -2.84 -9.87 -13.47
CA GLY A 44 -3.28 -8.51 -13.82
C GLY A 44 -4.42 -7.95 -12.96
N MET A 45 -5.02 -8.74 -12.05
CA MET A 45 -6.05 -8.30 -11.11
C MET A 45 -5.44 -7.92 -9.77
N PRO A 46 -5.78 -6.76 -9.17
CA PRO A 46 -5.35 -6.43 -7.82
C PRO A 46 -6.06 -7.32 -6.79
N ILE A 47 -5.29 -7.95 -5.91
CA ILE A 47 -5.78 -8.90 -4.91
C ILE A 47 -5.42 -8.51 -3.47
N GLY A 48 -4.59 -7.48 -3.29
CA GLY A 48 -4.21 -6.98 -1.98
C GLY A 48 -3.44 -5.66 -2.06
N CYS A 49 -3.30 -5.01 -0.92
CA CYS A 49 -2.55 -3.77 -0.78
C CYS A 49 -1.92 -3.65 0.61
N GLY A 50 -0.87 -2.86 0.73
CA GLY A 50 -0.33 -2.37 2.00
C GLY A 50 0.06 -0.90 1.89
N ARG A 51 0.15 -0.22 3.05
CA ARG A 51 0.52 1.19 3.13
C ARG A 51 1.79 1.36 3.95
N MET A 52 2.64 2.29 3.52
CA MET A 52 3.72 2.85 4.30
C MET A 52 3.48 4.35 4.46
N LYS A 53 3.22 4.80 5.69
CA LYS A 53 3.11 6.22 6.05
C LYS A 53 4.49 6.76 6.42
N ILE A 54 4.77 8.00 6.04
CA ILE A 54 6.01 8.70 6.37
C ILE A 54 5.68 9.91 7.25
N GLU A 55 6.43 10.06 8.34
CA GLU A 55 6.38 11.20 9.25
C GLU A 55 7.83 11.65 9.48
N ASP A 56 8.21 12.80 8.93
CA ASP A 56 9.59 13.28 8.88
C ASP A 56 10.57 12.27 8.25
N THR A 57 11.48 11.71 9.04
CA THR A 57 12.44 10.67 8.63
C THR A 57 11.98 9.26 9.02
N LEU A 58 10.83 9.14 9.65
CA LEU A 58 10.30 7.87 10.16
C LEU A 58 9.23 7.29 9.24
N TYR A 59 9.14 5.96 9.19
CA TYR A 59 8.07 5.26 8.49
C TYR A 59 7.30 4.30 9.39
N THR A 60 6.04 4.05 9.03
CA THR A 60 5.23 2.98 9.61
C THR A 60 4.54 2.22 8.48
N ILE A 61 4.62 0.89 8.50
CA ILE A 61 3.89 0.03 7.58
C ILE A 61 2.62 -0.45 8.27
N ASP A 62 1.47 -0.22 7.65
CA ASP A 62 0.18 -0.60 8.19
C ASP A 62 -0.83 -0.98 7.09
N ASN A 63 -2.04 -1.34 7.53
CA ASN A 63 -3.21 -1.54 6.67
C ASN A 63 -2.97 -2.54 5.52
N ILE A 64 -2.17 -3.59 5.77
CA ILE A 64 -1.98 -4.69 4.82
C ILE A 64 -3.27 -5.52 4.76
N LYS A 65 -3.84 -5.64 3.57
CA LYS A 65 -5.09 -6.37 3.30
C LYS A 65 -4.95 -7.18 2.03
N ILE A 66 -5.46 -8.41 2.07
CA ILE A 66 -5.50 -9.32 0.94
C ILE A 66 -6.92 -9.89 0.87
N PHE A 67 -7.47 -10.04 -0.33
CA PHE A 67 -8.77 -10.70 -0.49
C PHE A 67 -8.72 -12.13 0.03
N LYS A 68 -9.77 -12.54 0.73
CA LYS A 68 -9.84 -13.79 1.48
C LYS A 68 -9.48 -15.03 0.64
N GLU A 69 -9.87 -15.04 -0.62
CA GLU A 69 -9.62 -16.15 -1.55
C GLU A 69 -8.15 -16.29 -1.97
N PHE A 70 -7.33 -15.25 -1.79
CA PHE A 70 -5.89 -15.25 -2.06
C PHE A 70 -5.06 -15.15 -0.78
N TYR A 71 -5.67 -15.16 0.40
CA TYR A 71 -4.98 -14.87 1.65
C TYR A 71 -3.93 -15.94 1.98
N THR A 72 -2.67 -15.53 2.08
CA THR A 72 -1.59 -16.32 2.69
C THR A 72 -0.66 -15.40 3.47
N GLN A 73 0.03 -15.96 4.47
CA GLN A 73 1.01 -15.21 5.27
C GLN A 73 2.19 -14.72 4.42
N GLU A 74 2.65 -15.54 3.48
CA GLU A 74 3.75 -15.22 2.56
C GLU A 74 3.44 -13.94 1.74
N LEU A 75 2.18 -13.78 1.29
CA LEU A 75 1.79 -12.60 0.52
C LEU A 75 1.73 -11.32 1.36
N ILE A 76 1.45 -11.44 2.67
CA ILE A 76 1.54 -10.31 3.61
C ILE A 76 3.00 -9.89 3.77
N GLU A 77 3.88 -10.87 3.98
CA GLU A 77 5.31 -10.64 4.14
C GLU A 77 5.91 -10.04 2.87
N ASP A 78 5.51 -10.52 1.71
CA ASP A 78 5.94 -9.97 0.42
C ASP A 78 5.58 -8.48 0.27
N ILE A 79 4.34 -8.10 0.59
CA ILE A 79 3.90 -6.69 0.59
C ILE A 79 4.76 -5.86 1.55
N SER A 80 4.95 -6.34 2.78
CA SER A 80 5.75 -5.67 3.81
C SER A 80 7.21 -5.50 3.34
N ASN A 81 7.82 -6.56 2.83
CA ASN A 81 9.20 -6.56 2.34
C ASN A 81 9.42 -5.57 1.20
N GLN A 82 8.45 -5.41 0.29
CA GLN A 82 8.56 -4.43 -0.80
C GLN A 82 8.46 -2.99 -0.30
N LEU A 83 7.61 -2.73 0.69
CA LEU A 83 7.54 -1.41 1.35
C LEU A 83 8.81 -1.12 2.16
N LEU A 84 9.35 -2.11 2.88
CA LEU A 84 10.63 -2.00 3.60
C LEU A 84 11.80 -1.70 2.67
N LYS A 85 11.89 -2.42 1.53
CA LYS A 85 12.88 -2.11 0.48
C LYS A 85 12.73 -0.69 -0.01
N LYS A 86 11.48 -0.22 -0.19
CA LYS A 86 11.23 1.16 -0.60
C LYS A 86 11.69 2.15 0.47
N ALA A 87 11.35 1.96 1.74
CA ALA A 87 11.79 2.80 2.86
C ALA A 87 13.32 2.96 2.89
N LYS A 88 14.04 1.84 2.83
CA LYS A 88 15.51 1.81 2.79
C LYS A 88 16.08 2.55 1.59
N SER A 89 15.46 2.40 0.41
CA SER A 89 15.91 3.09 -0.81
C SER A 89 15.79 4.63 -0.76
N ILE A 90 14.91 5.15 0.10
CA ILE A 90 14.69 6.59 0.28
C ILE A 90 15.21 7.11 1.63
N GLY A 91 15.97 6.28 2.37
CA GLY A 91 16.69 6.69 3.59
C GLY A 91 15.81 6.93 4.82
N LEU A 92 14.69 6.22 4.96
CA LEU A 92 13.82 6.33 6.14
C LEU A 92 14.19 5.31 7.22
N GLU A 93 13.93 5.70 8.47
CA GLU A 93 14.08 4.87 9.67
C GLU A 93 12.73 4.34 10.15
N GLU A 94 12.70 3.17 10.78
CA GLU A 94 11.46 2.60 11.31
C GLU A 94 11.00 3.36 12.55
N LYS A 95 9.70 3.70 12.61
CA LYS A 95 9.10 4.27 13.81
C LYS A 95 8.88 3.15 14.84
N ASN A 96 9.75 3.09 15.86
CA ASN A 96 9.62 2.20 17.01
C ASN A 96 8.39 2.54 17.88
#